data_AF-A0A969WU15-F1
#
_entry.id   AF-A0A969WU15-F1
#
_cell.length_a   1.000
_cell.length_b   1.000
_cell.length_c   1.000
_cell.angle_alpha   90.00
_cell.angle_beta   90.00
_cell.angle_gamma   90.00
#
_symmetry.space_group_name_H-M   'P 1'
#
loop_
_entity.id
_entity.type
_entity.pdbx_description
1 polymer ?
#
loop_
_entity_poly.entity_id
_entity_poly.type
_entity_poly.pdbx_seq_one_letter_code
_entity_poly.pdbx_strand_id
1 'polypeptide(L)'
;MKDRIKKIMDSEDLTAARFADMLQINRAVVSHILNGRNNPSLDVVTKILSDFNYINPDWLLSGNGLMYKDGYDPKDEKERDLFAKEALNADNDTDVTKYTKENSSQSVVEVDKTADKQQVPPIPINDRKVRQIIVYYNDNTFETFTPH
;
A
#
# COMPACT_ATOMS: atom_id res chain seq x y z
N MET A 1 16.14 16.19 18.74
CA MET A 1 15.73 15.50 17.49
C MET A 1 15.27 14.06 17.75
N LYS A 2 15.99 13.25 18.54
CA LYS A 2 15.58 11.87 18.89
C LYS A 2 14.11 11.76 19.34
N ASP A 3 13.65 12.68 20.18
CA ASP A 3 12.28 12.64 20.74
C ASP A 3 11.23 12.95 19.68
N ARG A 4 11.60 13.73 18.65
CA ARG A 4 10.74 14.04 17.51
C ARG A 4 10.64 12.86 16.55
N ILE A 5 11.75 12.17 16.30
CA ILE A 5 11.76 10.91 15.55
C ILE A 5 10.91 9.87 16.28
N LYS A 6 11.04 9.77 17.61
CA LYS A 6 10.20 8.89 18.42
C LYS A 6 8.72 9.26 18.31
N LYS A 7 8.37 10.55 18.35
CA LYS A 7 6.98 10.99 18.14
C LYS A 7 6.42 10.60 16.77
N ILE A 8 7.22 10.66 15.70
CA ILE A 8 6.81 10.18 14.37
C ILE A 8 6.55 8.68 14.42
N MET A 9 7.44 7.90 15.05
CA MET A 9 7.22 6.46 15.20
C MET A 9 5.95 6.14 16.00
N ASP A 10 5.72 6.88 17.09
CA ASP A 10 4.55 6.69 17.96
C ASP A 10 3.25 7.09 17.25
N SER A 11 3.24 8.11 16.37
CA SER A 11 2.04 8.50 15.61
C SER A 11 1.64 7.48 14.54
N GLU A 12 2.64 6.78 14.00
CA GLU A 12 2.49 5.76 12.96
C GLU A 12 2.37 4.33 13.53
N ASP A 13 2.38 4.18 14.86
CA ASP A 13 2.37 2.89 15.54
C ASP A 13 3.53 1.96 15.10
N LEU A 14 4.70 2.53 14.77
CA LEU A 14 5.85 1.82 14.23
C LEU A 14 6.87 1.44 15.31
N THR A 15 7.28 0.18 15.28
CA THR A 15 8.47 -0.28 16.03
C THR A 15 9.76 0.25 15.40
N ALA A 16 10.84 0.38 16.19
CA ALA A 16 12.14 0.84 15.69
C ALA A 16 12.68 0.00 14.52
N ALA A 17 12.43 -1.32 14.54
CA ALA A 17 12.80 -2.21 13.46
C ALA A 17 12.03 -1.90 12.17
N ARG A 18 10.70 -1.72 12.27
CA ARG A 18 9.85 -1.40 11.12
C ARG A 18 10.15 -0.03 10.54
N PHE A 19 10.39 0.96 11.40
CA PHE A 19 10.81 2.29 10.99
C PHE A 19 12.12 2.26 10.19
N ALA A 20 13.10 1.48 10.66
CA ALA A 20 14.37 1.31 9.94
C ALA A 20 14.19 0.60 8.58
N ASP A 21 13.37 -0.46 8.55
CA ASP A 21 13.10 -1.21 7.32
C ASP A 21 12.39 -0.32 6.27
N MET A 22 11.42 0.49 6.71
CA MET A 22 10.67 1.42 5.86
C MET A 22 11.59 2.48 5.24
N LEU A 23 12.42 3.12 6.06
CA LEU A 23 13.41 4.09 5.58
C LEU A 23 14.57 3.44 4.80
N GLN A 24 14.65 2.10 4.75
CA GLN A 24 15.80 1.36 4.20
C GLN A 24 17.13 1.82 4.82
N ILE A 25 17.14 1.89 6.16
CA ILE A 25 18.32 2.25 6.96
C ILE A 25 18.65 1.07 7.88
N ASN A 26 19.94 0.87 8.19
CA ASN A 26 20.33 -0.17 9.12
C ASN A 26 19.67 0.04 10.50
N ARG A 27 19.02 -1.01 11.02
CA ARG A 27 18.36 -1.02 12.34
C ARG A 27 19.28 -0.56 13.48
N ALA A 28 20.58 -0.83 13.39
CA ALA A 28 21.58 -0.36 14.36
C ALA A 28 21.66 1.18 14.38
N VAL A 29 21.61 1.84 13.21
CA VAL A 29 21.66 3.30 13.11
C VAL A 29 20.45 3.94 13.79
N VAL A 30 19.25 3.43 13.52
CA VAL A 30 18.01 3.89 14.18
C VAL A 30 18.08 3.68 15.69
N SER A 31 18.54 2.51 16.14
CA SER A 31 18.75 2.23 17.56
C SER A 31 19.72 3.22 18.23
N HIS A 32 20.84 3.55 17.58
CA HIS A 32 21.82 4.49 18.11
C HIS A 32 21.26 5.92 18.21
N ILE A 33 20.43 6.35 17.26
CA ILE A 33 19.74 7.65 17.27
C ILE A 33 18.74 7.71 18.44
N LEU A 34 17.92 6.67 18.61
CA LEU A 34 16.92 6.61 19.68
C LEU A 34 17.55 6.59 21.07
N ASN A 35 18.71 5.93 21.20
CA ASN A 35 19.51 5.91 22.43
C ASN A 35 20.26 7.23 22.70
N GLY A 36 20.18 8.21 21.79
CA GLY A 36 20.69 9.56 21.99
C GLY A 36 22.22 9.68 22.02
N ARG A 37 22.95 8.66 21.56
CA ARG A 37 24.41 8.70 21.46
C ARG A 37 24.89 9.38 20.18
N ASN A 38 24.09 9.36 19.11
CA ASN A 38 24.39 9.98 17.83
C ASN A 38 23.26 10.91 17.38
N ASN A 39 23.62 12.02 16.73
CA ASN A 39 22.68 12.76 15.91
C ASN A 39 22.46 12.00 14.58
N PRO A 40 21.22 11.98 14.05
CA PRO A 40 20.98 11.41 12.73
C PRO A 40 21.79 12.15 11.67
N SER A 41 22.31 11.41 10.69
CA SER A 41 22.97 12.01 9.54
C SER A 41 21.95 12.74 8.66
N LEU A 42 22.44 13.64 7.81
CA LEU A 42 21.58 14.32 6.84
C LEU A 42 20.80 13.34 5.96
N ASP A 43 21.44 12.24 5.53
CA ASP A 43 20.80 11.19 4.74
C ASP A 43 19.58 10.59 5.47
N VAL A 44 19.72 10.27 6.76
CA VAL A 44 18.60 9.76 7.58
C VAL A 44 17.46 10.77 7.62
N VAL A 45 17.77 12.06 7.83
CA VAL A 45 16.76 13.11 7.90
C VAL A 45 16.05 13.29 6.55
N THR A 46 16.80 13.29 5.45
CA THR A 46 16.23 13.38 4.10
C THR A 46 15.28 12.23 3.83
N LYS A 47 15.69 10.99 4.15
CA LYS A 47 14.83 9.81 4.00
C LYS A 47 13.55 9.90 4.82
N ILE A 48 13.65 10.37 6.07
CA ILE A 48 12.46 10.61 6.91
C ILE A 48 11.53 11.61 6.23
N LEU A 49 12.04 12.74 5.74
CA LEU A 49 11.21 13.75 5.09
C LEU A 49 10.67 13.32 3.72
N SER A 50 11.32 12.36 3.07
CA SER A 50 10.84 11.75 1.82
C SER A 50 9.68 10.78 2.06
N ASP A 51 9.83 9.84 3.00
CA ASP A 51 8.80 8.83 3.27
C ASP A 51 7.63 9.43 4.08
N PHE A 52 7.92 10.37 4.98
CA PHE A 52 6.93 11.09 5.79
C PHE A 52 6.75 12.52 5.28
N ASN A 53 6.31 12.66 4.03
CA ASN A 53 6.23 13.95 3.32
C ASN A 53 5.27 14.97 3.95
N TYR A 54 4.40 14.54 4.87
CA TYR A 54 3.46 15.36 5.63
C TYR A 54 4.07 15.97 6.90
N ILE A 55 5.27 15.53 7.30
CA ILE A 55 5.98 16.08 8.45
C ILE A 55 6.61 17.42 8.07
N ASN A 56 6.52 18.38 8.99
CA ASN A 56 7.14 19.69 8.84
C ASN A 56 8.67 19.60 9.06
N PRO A 57 9.50 19.98 8.05
CA PRO A 57 10.95 19.97 8.17
C PRO A 57 11.48 20.86 9.30
N ASP A 58 10.92 22.06 9.49
CA ASP A 58 11.36 23.01 10.52
C ASP A 58 11.12 22.47 11.92
N TRP A 59 10.00 21.75 12.10
CA TRP A 59 9.72 21.06 13.35
C TRP A 59 10.69 19.91 13.58
N LEU A 60 10.95 19.08 12.58
CA LEU A 60 11.88 17.96 12.74
C LEU A 60 13.31 18.43 13.06
N LEU A 61 13.78 19.45 12.33
CA LEU A 61 15.13 20.01 12.43
C LEU A 61 15.31 20.85 13.69
N SER A 62 14.52 21.91 13.83
CA SER A 62 14.69 22.94 14.86
C SER A 62 13.81 22.67 16.09
N GLY A 63 12.69 21.97 15.92
CA GLY A 63 11.71 21.77 17.00
C GLY A 63 10.69 22.90 17.12
N ASN A 64 10.68 23.82 16.17
CA ASN A 64 9.78 24.97 16.17
C ASN A 64 8.54 24.65 15.32
N GLY A 65 7.39 25.17 15.71
CA GLY A 65 6.14 24.99 14.97
C GLY A 65 5.44 23.66 15.26
N LEU A 66 4.57 23.27 14.33
CA LEU A 66 3.75 22.05 14.41
C LEU A 66 4.45 20.87 13.73
N MET A 67 4.15 19.65 14.21
CA MET A 67 4.71 18.41 13.67
C MET A 67 4.33 18.17 12.20
N TYR A 68 3.09 18.48 11.87
CA TYR A 68 2.53 18.30 10.53
C TYR A 68 2.59 19.60 9.74
N LYS A 69 2.61 19.47 8.41
CA LYS A 69 2.45 20.59 7.48
C LYS A 69 1.02 21.12 7.53
N ASP A 70 0.84 22.40 7.20
CA ASP A 70 -0.48 23.02 7.13
C ASP A 70 -1.38 22.27 6.13
N GLY A 71 -2.60 21.94 6.56
CA GLY A 71 -3.56 21.18 5.76
C GLY A 71 -3.43 19.65 5.83
N TYR A 72 -2.55 19.11 6.69
CA TYR A 72 -2.52 17.69 7.01
C TYR A 72 -3.19 17.43 8.37
N ASP A 73 -4.31 16.71 8.37
CA ASP A 73 -4.92 16.14 9.58
C ASP A 73 -4.68 14.62 9.59
N PRO A 74 -3.95 14.07 10.57
CA PRO A 74 -3.73 12.62 10.70
C PRO A 74 -5.02 11.79 10.76
N LYS A 75 -6.14 12.41 11.16
CA LYS A 75 -7.45 11.74 11.23
C LYS A 75 -8.07 11.48 9.87
N ASP A 76 -7.81 12.37 8.90
CA ASP A 76 -8.37 12.27 7.55
C ASP A 76 -7.79 11.10 6.75
N GLU A 77 -6.63 10.56 7.13
CA GLU A 77 -6.03 9.39 6.47
C GLU A 77 -6.45 8.07 7.11
N LYS A 78 -6.60 8.00 8.44
CA LYS A 78 -7.05 6.77 9.13
C LYS A 78 -8.51 6.43 8.83
N GLU A 79 -9.34 7.40 8.45
CA GLU A 79 -10.76 7.21 8.12
C GLU A 79 -11.03 6.97 6.62
N ARG A 80 -10.02 7.00 5.75
CA ARG A 80 -10.14 6.55 4.35
C ARG A 80 -10.06 5.03 4.25
N ASP A 81 -10.86 4.33 5.05
CA ASP A 81 -11.16 2.94 4.76
C ASP A 81 -12.01 2.92 3.48
N LEU A 82 -11.52 2.24 2.44
CA LEU A 82 -12.13 2.21 1.11
C LEU A 82 -13.58 1.68 1.15
N PHE A 83 -13.96 1.05 2.26
CA PHE A 83 -15.28 0.46 2.51
C PHE A 83 -16.16 1.26 3.48
N ALA A 84 -15.66 2.35 4.09
CA ALA A 84 -16.45 3.11 5.07
C ALA A 84 -17.58 3.96 4.45
N LYS A 85 -17.68 4.02 3.12
CA LYS A 85 -18.63 4.90 2.42
C LYS A 85 -20.00 4.31 2.11
N GLU A 86 -20.29 3.07 2.54
CA GLU A 86 -21.51 2.37 2.11
C GLU A 86 -22.61 2.32 3.19
N ALA A 87 -22.36 2.85 4.40
CA ALA A 87 -23.33 2.77 5.50
C ALA A 87 -24.47 3.81 5.49
N LEU A 88 -24.68 4.57 4.40
CA LEU A 88 -25.70 5.64 4.36
C LEU A 88 -26.76 5.51 3.25
N ASN A 89 -26.96 4.33 2.65
CA ASN A 89 -28.11 4.12 1.77
C ASN A 89 -28.79 2.78 2.06
N ALA A 90 -29.51 2.73 3.18
CA ALA A 90 -30.62 1.79 3.35
C ALA A 90 -31.91 2.57 3.05
N ASP A 91 -32.51 2.34 1.87
CA ASP A 91 -33.85 1.74 1.74
C ASP A 91 -34.38 1.83 0.29
N ASN A 92 -35.19 0.83 -0.09
CA ASN A 92 -35.97 0.62 -1.33
C ASN A 92 -35.36 -0.26 -2.45
N ASP A 93 -35.47 -1.58 -2.23
CA ASP A 93 -36.22 -2.55 -3.05
C ASP A 93 -36.32 -2.32 -4.58
N THR A 94 -35.63 -3.14 -5.39
CA THR A 94 -36.21 -4.12 -6.35
C THR A 94 -35.14 -4.71 -7.29
N ASP A 95 -35.03 -6.04 -7.22
CA ASP A 95 -34.88 -7.06 -8.27
C ASP A 95 -34.19 -6.76 -9.64
N VAL A 96 -33.55 -7.83 -10.15
CA VAL A 96 -33.19 -8.12 -11.56
C VAL A 96 -31.76 -7.76 -12.04
N THR A 97 -30.90 -8.77 -11.87
CA THR A 97 -29.83 -9.25 -12.78
C THR A 97 -29.16 -8.25 -13.71
N LYS A 98 -27.86 -7.99 -13.47
CA LYS A 98 -26.86 -7.84 -14.54
C LYS A 98 -25.55 -8.52 -14.12
N TYR A 99 -25.44 -9.80 -14.47
CA TYR A 99 -24.14 -10.43 -14.67
C TYR A 99 -23.43 -9.65 -15.78
N THR A 100 -22.46 -8.82 -15.40
CA THR A 100 -21.56 -8.19 -16.35
C THR A 100 -20.76 -9.31 -17.02
N LYS A 101 -21.04 -9.49 -18.31
CA LYS A 101 -20.35 -10.41 -19.20
C LYS A 101 -18.84 -10.27 -19.03
N GLU A 102 -18.21 -11.36 -18.63
CA GLU A 102 -16.78 -11.56 -18.74
C GLU A 102 -16.38 -11.37 -20.21
N ASN A 103 -15.31 -10.62 -20.42
CA ASN A 103 -14.74 -10.32 -21.72
C ASN A 103 -14.25 -11.62 -22.37
N SER A 104 -15.10 -12.20 -23.22
CA SER A 104 -14.73 -13.19 -24.21
C SER A 104 -13.82 -12.53 -25.25
N SER A 105 -12.51 -12.79 -25.18
CA SER A 105 -11.61 -12.51 -26.30
C SER A 105 -11.73 -13.65 -27.32
N GLN A 106 -12.77 -13.58 -28.15
CA GLN A 106 -12.83 -14.35 -29.39
C GLN A 106 -12.05 -13.61 -30.49
N SER A 107 -10.91 -14.20 -30.85
CA SER A 107 -10.41 -14.41 -32.21
C SER A 107 -10.80 -13.39 -33.29
N VAL A 108 -9.82 -12.62 -33.75
CA VAL A 108 -9.73 -12.20 -35.16
C VAL A 108 -8.30 -12.45 -35.62
N VAL A 109 -8.12 -13.47 -36.46
CA VAL A 109 -6.98 -13.58 -37.36
C VAL A 109 -7.54 -13.44 -38.76
N GLU A 110 -7.27 -12.31 -39.41
CA GLU A 110 -7.05 -12.28 -40.84
C GLU A 110 -5.78 -11.46 -41.07
N VAL A 111 -4.79 -12.12 -41.66
CA VAL A 111 -3.44 -11.62 -41.90
C VAL A 111 -3.41 -11.06 -43.31
N ASP A 112 -2.93 -9.83 -43.48
CA ASP A 112 -2.06 -9.55 -44.62
C ASP A 112 -0.90 -8.59 -44.28
N LYS A 113 0.29 -9.21 -44.26
CA LYS A 113 1.66 -8.76 -44.53
C LYS A 113 1.93 -7.25 -44.61
N THR A 114 2.86 -6.75 -43.78
CA THR A 114 4.29 -6.63 -44.14
C THR A 114 5.12 -5.94 -43.07
N ALA A 115 6.34 -6.47 -42.90
CA ALA A 115 7.59 -5.84 -42.43
C ALA A 115 7.77 -5.38 -40.95
N ASP A 116 8.65 -6.14 -40.29
CA ASP A 116 9.72 -5.68 -39.39
C ASP A 116 9.37 -5.28 -37.93
N LYS A 117 9.60 -6.21 -36.97
CA LYS A 117 10.10 -5.98 -35.59
C LYS A 117 10.16 -7.26 -34.75
N GLN A 118 11.27 -7.38 -34.01
CA GLN A 118 11.61 -8.28 -32.88
C GLN A 118 10.64 -9.42 -32.52
N GLN A 119 11.13 -10.66 -32.66
CA GLN A 119 10.44 -11.88 -32.20
C GLN A 119 10.38 -11.91 -30.66
N VAL A 120 9.19 -11.71 -30.12
CA VAL A 120 8.86 -12.11 -28.73
C VAL A 120 8.66 -13.63 -28.74
N PRO A 121 9.33 -14.41 -27.86
CA PRO A 121 9.10 -15.85 -27.82
C PRO A 121 7.63 -16.15 -27.50
N PRO A 122 7.04 -17.21 -28.08
CA PRO A 122 5.66 -17.57 -27.83
C PRO A 122 5.48 -17.84 -26.33
N ILE A 123 4.52 -17.15 -25.72
CA ILE A 123 4.13 -17.42 -24.33
C ILE A 123 3.65 -18.87 -24.30
N PRO A 124 4.29 -19.76 -23.52
CA PRO A 124 3.82 -21.13 -23.42
C PRO A 124 2.39 -21.08 -22.88
N ILE A 125 1.45 -21.62 -23.65
CA ILE A 125 0.08 -21.88 -23.20
C ILE A 125 0.22 -22.91 -22.08
N ASN A 126 0.25 -22.41 -20.85
CA ASN A 126 0.40 -23.27 -19.69
C ASN A 126 -0.95 -23.94 -19.46
N ASP A 127 -0.99 -25.28 -19.46
CA ASP A 127 -2.14 -26.07 -19.02
C ASP A 127 -2.34 -25.85 -17.51
N ARG A 128 -2.93 -24.71 -17.15
CA ARG A 128 -3.17 -24.35 -15.75
C ARG A 128 -4.33 -25.17 -15.23
N LYS A 129 -4.02 -26.15 -14.39
CA LYS A 129 -5.00 -26.86 -13.58
C LYS A 129 -5.33 -26.04 -12.34
N VAL A 130 -6.61 -25.92 -12.02
CA VAL A 130 -7.04 -25.31 -10.76
C VAL A 130 -6.51 -26.16 -9.62
N ARG A 131 -5.72 -25.56 -8.73
CA ARG A 131 -5.16 -26.24 -7.56
C ARG A 131 -6.09 -26.19 -6.36
N GLN A 132 -6.78 -25.06 -6.18
CA GLN A 132 -7.62 -24.79 -5.01
C GLN A 132 -8.55 -23.62 -5.30
N ILE A 133 -9.77 -23.70 -4.78
CA ILE A 133 -10.75 -22.61 -4.77
C ILE A 133 -11.06 -22.29 -3.31
N ILE A 134 -11.07 -21.01 -2.94
CA ILE A 134 -11.50 -20.55 -1.61
C ILE A 134 -12.72 -19.64 -1.81
N VAL A 135 -13.82 -19.97 -1.15
CA VAL A 135 -15.08 -19.20 -1.18
C VAL A 135 -15.20 -18.45 0.14
N TYR A 136 -15.38 -17.13 0.10
CA TYR A 136 -15.64 -16.31 1.28
C TYR A 136 -17.12 -15.97 1.35
N TYR A 137 -17.70 -16.09 2.53
CA TYR A 137 -19.07 -15.72 2.82
C TYR A 137 -19.13 -14.34 3.48
N ASN A 138 -20.32 -13.75 3.49
CA ASN A 138 -20.58 -12.44 4.08
C ASN A 138 -20.57 -12.44 5.62
N ASP A 139 -20.58 -13.61 6.25
CA ASP A 139 -20.48 -13.80 7.71
C ASP A 139 -19.03 -13.99 8.19
N ASN A 140 -18.06 -13.61 7.36
CA ASN A 140 -16.63 -13.78 7.59
C ASN A 140 -16.16 -15.25 7.65
N THR A 141 -16.98 -16.21 7.23
CA THR A 141 -16.55 -17.61 7.08
C THR A 141 -15.97 -17.88 5.69
N PHE A 142 -15.26 -19.00 5.53
CA PHE A 142 -14.75 -19.43 4.23
C PHE A 142 -14.75 -20.95 4.08
N GLU A 143 -14.91 -21.42 2.84
CA GLU A 143 -14.79 -22.82 2.45
C GLU A 143 -13.67 -23.00 1.41
N THR A 144 -12.99 -24.15 1.45
CA THR A 144 -11.90 -24.46 0.52
C THR A 144 -12.22 -25.74 -0.25
N PHE A 145 -12.10 -25.69 -1.58
CA PHE A 145 -12.30 -26.82 -2.48
C PHE A 145 -10.99 -27.14 -3.21
N THR A 146 -10.62 -28.42 -3.18
CA THR A 146 -9.53 -28.97 -3.99
C THR A 146 -10.14 -29.89 -5.04
N PRO A 147 -10.10 -29.54 -6.34
CA PRO A 147 -10.58 -30.44 -7.37
C PRO A 147 -9.68 -31.68 -7.45
N HIS A 148 -10.29 -32.86 -7.46
CA HIS A 148 -9.63 -34.16 -7.61
C HIS A 148 -9.30 -34.48 -9.07
#